data_AF-W9R586-F1
#
_entry.id   AF-W9R586-F1
#
_cell.length_a   1.000
_cell.length_b   1.000
_cell.length_c   1.000
_cell.angle_alpha   90.00
_cell.angle_beta   90.00
_cell.angle_gamma   90.00
#
_symmetry.space_group_name_H-M   'P 1'
#
loop_
_entity.id
_entity.type
_entity.pdbx_description
1 polymer ?
#
loop_
_entity_poly.entity_id
_entity_poly.type
_entity_poly.pdbx_seq_one_letter_code
_entity_poly.pdbx_strand_id
1 'polypeptide(L)'
;MEDSYSVSSPRRILSLSKKRRASVSFQDPDEKLSGFRLPEEHGPKTSEVYGFVGSITTIVATAIFLIWAYVPESWLHSVGIFYYPSRYWALAVPTYAMVTVVLALGFYIGLNFMFTPPPTSLNSLFDEFSREPATSKPSMEGDDQPIEPISDIGIDRINHLMFKDVK
;
A
#
# COMPACT_ATOMS: atom_id res chain seq x y z
N MET A 1 36.52 32.03 -9.98
CA MET A 1 35.59 32.16 -8.83
C MET A 1 34.47 31.20 -9.08
N GLU A 2 34.80 29.92 -8.91
CA GLU A 2 33.92 28.80 -9.15
C GLU A 2 33.11 28.51 -7.89
N ASP A 3 31.84 28.88 -7.91
CA ASP A 3 30.88 28.54 -6.87
C ASP A 3 30.58 27.04 -6.92
N SER A 4 31.17 26.31 -5.98
CA SER A 4 30.89 24.90 -5.76
C SER A 4 29.48 24.74 -5.17
N TYR A 5 28.53 24.37 -6.02
CA TYR A 5 27.21 23.88 -5.61
C TYR A 5 27.38 22.55 -4.87
N SER A 6 27.59 22.65 -3.56
CA SER A 6 27.57 21.53 -2.62
C SER A 6 26.13 21.01 -2.54
N VAL A 7 25.82 20.01 -3.37
CA VAL A 7 24.59 19.23 -3.23
C VAL A 7 24.64 18.56 -1.87
N SER A 8 23.79 19.03 -0.96
CA SER A 8 23.63 18.50 0.38
C SER A 8 23.21 17.02 0.29
N SER A 9 24.19 16.13 0.40
CA SER A 9 23.96 14.69 0.36
C SER A 9 23.07 14.27 1.54
N PRO A 10 21.97 13.55 1.29
CA PRO A 10 21.09 12.98 2.34
C PRO A 10 21.85 12.14 3.38
N ARG A 11 23.05 11.64 3.01
CA ARG A 11 23.96 10.84 3.85
C ARG A 11 24.39 11.56 5.14
N ARG A 12 24.48 12.91 5.17
CA ARG A 12 24.92 13.68 6.36
C ARG A 12 23.87 13.75 7.48
N ILE A 13 22.59 13.65 7.13
CA ILE A 13 21.48 13.76 8.08
C ILE A 13 21.30 12.43 8.82
N LEU A 14 21.54 11.30 8.14
CA LEU A 14 21.46 9.95 8.71
C LEU A 14 22.56 9.66 9.75
N SER A 15 23.77 10.18 9.56
CA SER A 15 24.84 9.99 10.57
C SER A 15 24.56 10.74 11.88
N LEU A 16 23.88 11.88 11.80
CA LEU A 16 23.51 12.67 12.99
C LEU A 16 22.32 12.07 13.74
N SER A 17 21.35 11.45 13.06
CA SER A 17 20.23 10.76 13.72
C SER A 17 20.67 9.46 14.42
N LYS A 18 21.61 8.71 13.82
CA LYS A 18 22.21 7.50 14.41
C LYS A 18 22.96 7.81 15.72
N LYS A 19 23.70 8.93 15.78
CA LYS A 19 24.39 9.37 17.01
C LYS A 19 23.43 9.81 18.13
N ARG A 20 22.23 10.30 17.77
CA ARG A 20 21.18 10.71 18.73
C ARG A 20 20.32 9.54 19.22
N ARG A 21 20.09 8.49 18.41
CA ARG A 21 19.38 7.28 18.85
C ARG A 21 20.20 6.40 19.78
N ALA A 22 21.53 6.36 19.61
CA ALA A 22 22.41 5.58 20.48
C ALA A 22 22.44 6.09 21.94
N SER A 23 22.12 7.37 22.19
CA SER A 23 22.09 7.93 23.54
C SER A 23 20.73 7.83 24.24
N VAL A 24 19.69 7.27 23.59
CA VAL A 24 18.31 7.23 24.12
C VAL A 24 17.76 5.80 24.17
N SER A 25 18.61 4.78 24.25
CA SER A 25 18.16 3.41 24.47
C SER A 25 18.45 2.98 25.91
N PHE A 26 17.44 3.12 26.76
CA PHE A 26 17.22 2.29 27.95
C PHE A 26 15.72 2.16 28.13
N GLN A 27 15.21 0.95 27.87
CA GLN A 27 14.27 0.18 28.69
C GLN A 27 13.54 -0.84 27.81
N ASP A 28 13.99 -2.09 27.92
CA ASP A 28 13.37 -3.29 27.37
C ASP A 28 12.54 -3.92 28.49
N PRO A 29 11.25 -4.20 28.25
CA PRO A 29 10.78 -5.56 28.54
C PRO A 29 9.70 -6.03 27.55
N ASP A 30 9.94 -7.13 26.86
CA ASP A 30 9.20 -8.39 27.01
C ASP A 30 9.45 -9.29 25.80
N GLU A 31 10.36 -10.24 26.03
CA GLU A 31 10.67 -11.35 25.14
C GLU A 31 9.50 -12.34 25.12
N LYS A 32 8.54 -12.14 24.20
CA LYS A 32 7.55 -13.18 23.87
C LYS A 32 7.90 -13.82 22.53
N LEU A 33 8.90 -14.68 22.58
CA LEU A 33 9.26 -15.61 21.53
C LEU A 33 8.17 -16.70 21.45
N SER A 34 7.14 -16.48 20.63
CA SER A 34 6.19 -17.53 20.27
C SER A 34 5.68 -17.35 18.84
N GLY A 35 6.08 -18.25 17.95
CA GLY A 35 5.39 -18.44 16.68
C GLY A 35 6.30 -18.43 15.45
N PHE A 36 7.24 -19.37 15.41
CA PHE A 36 7.62 -20.03 14.16
C PHE A 36 6.35 -20.24 13.32
N ARG A 37 6.28 -19.59 12.16
CA ARG A 37 5.18 -19.71 11.18
C ARG A 37 5.14 -21.18 10.73
N LEU A 38 4.32 -21.97 11.42
CA LEU A 38 3.90 -23.28 10.96
C LEU A 38 3.13 -23.12 9.63
N PRO A 39 3.05 -24.19 8.82
CA PRO A 39 2.25 -24.17 7.61
C PRO A 39 0.86 -23.69 7.97
N GLU A 40 0.36 -22.74 7.19
CA GLU A 40 -1.01 -22.30 7.23
C GLU A 40 -1.91 -23.53 7.06
N GLU A 41 -2.32 -24.13 8.18
CA GLU A 41 -3.36 -25.14 8.19
C GLU A 41 -4.56 -24.45 7.55
N HIS A 42 -4.90 -24.90 6.35
CA HIS A 42 -6.17 -24.61 5.71
C HIS A 42 -7.26 -25.26 6.57
N GLY A 43 -7.59 -24.59 7.69
CA GLY A 43 -8.85 -24.79 8.38
C GLY A 43 -10.00 -24.61 7.39
N PRO A 44 -11.19 -25.14 7.70
CA PRO A 44 -12.31 -25.18 6.76
C PRO A 44 -12.52 -23.81 6.12
N LYS A 45 -12.73 -23.78 4.80
CA LYS A 45 -12.88 -22.59 3.94
C LYS A 45 -14.09 -21.73 4.35
N THR A 46 -14.03 -21.14 5.54
CA THR A 46 -15.11 -20.35 6.13
C THR A 46 -15.36 -19.10 5.30
N SER A 47 -14.31 -18.54 4.68
CA SER A 47 -14.40 -17.38 3.78
C SER A 47 -15.33 -17.61 2.59
N GLU A 48 -15.30 -18.80 1.96
CA GLU A 48 -16.17 -19.15 0.83
C GLU A 48 -17.65 -19.22 1.27
N VAL A 49 -17.91 -19.76 2.46
CA VAL A 49 -19.26 -19.87 3.03
C VAL A 49 -19.84 -18.49 3.36
N TYR A 50 -19.05 -17.61 4.01
CA TYR A 50 -19.49 -16.24 4.30
C TYR A 50 -19.75 -15.44 3.02
N GLY A 51 -18.92 -15.60 2.00
CA GLY A 51 -19.14 -14.98 0.69
C GLY A 51 -20.43 -15.45 0.03
N PHE A 52 -20.71 -16.76 0.07
CA PHE A 52 -21.94 -17.33 -0.47
C PHE A 52 -23.19 -16.82 0.26
N VAL A 53 -23.20 -16.91 1.60
CA VAL A 53 -24.33 -16.42 2.41
C VAL A 53 -24.51 -14.92 2.24
N GLY A 54 -23.42 -14.16 2.21
CA GLY A 54 -23.41 -12.73 1.93
C GLY A 54 -24.05 -12.42 0.58
N SER A 55 -23.64 -13.12 -0.48
CA SER A 55 -24.16 -12.89 -1.84
C SER A 55 -25.67 -13.11 -1.95
N ILE A 56 -26.20 -14.20 -1.39
CA ILE A 56 -27.66 -14.47 -1.37
C ILE A 56 -28.37 -13.40 -0.55
N THR A 57 -27.83 -13.05 0.62
CA THR A 57 -28.41 -12.03 1.49
C THR A 57 -28.46 -10.68 0.80
N THR A 58 -27.41 -10.29 0.07
CA THR A 58 -27.37 -9.06 -0.70
C THR A 58 -28.43 -9.06 -1.80
N ILE A 59 -28.54 -10.13 -2.60
CA ILE A 59 -29.53 -10.23 -3.67
C ILE A 59 -30.96 -10.11 -3.11
N VAL A 60 -31.26 -10.86 -2.05
CA VAL A 60 -32.59 -10.85 -1.41
C VAL A 60 -32.90 -9.48 -0.81
N ALA A 61 -31.95 -8.88 -0.08
CA ALA A 61 -32.10 -7.55 0.50
C ALA A 61 -32.29 -6.48 -0.57
N THR A 62 -31.53 -6.54 -1.68
CA THR A 62 -31.69 -5.63 -2.81
C THR A 62 -33.05 -5.79 -3.48
N ALA A 63 -33.55 -7.02 -3.66
CA ALA A 63 -34.89 -7.24 -4.22
C ALA A 63 -35.97 -6.62 -3.32
N ILE A 64 -35.92 -6.85 -2.00
CA ILE A 64 -36.84 -6.26 -1.04
C ILE A 64 -36.75 -4.72 -1.07
N PHE A 65 -35.54 -4.17 -1.12
CA PHE A 65 -35.31 -2.73 -1.20
C PHE A 65 -35.92 -2.12 -2.47
N LEU A 66 -35.75 -2.75 -3.63
CA LEU A 66 -36.34 -2.30 -4.89
C LEU A 66 -37.87 -2.39 -4.86
N ILE A 67 -38.43 -3.49 -4.36
CA ILE A 67 -39.89 -3.63 -4.20
C ILE A 67 -40.43 -2.49 -3.32
N TRP A 68 -39.81 -2.26 -2.16
CA TRP A 68 -40.22 -1.17 -1.28
C TRP A 68 -40.08 0.21 -1.94
N ALA A 69 -39.00 0.46 -2.70
CA ALA A 69 -38.76 1.75 -3.35
C ALA A 69 -39.78 2.06 -4.47
N TYR A 70 -40.15 1.06 -5.28
CA TYR A 70 -40.95 1.25 -6.49
C TYR A 70 -42.45 0.95 -6.33
N VAL A 71 -42.87 0.16 -5.34
CA VAL A 71 -44.30 -0.19 -5.16
C VAL A 71 -45.09 1.04 -4.72
N PRO A 72 -46.25 1.34 -5.34
CA PRO A 72 -47.07 2.50 -4.98
C PRO A 72 -47.69 2.36 -3.58
N GLU A 73 -47.94 3.50 -2.93
CA GLU A 73 -48.44 3.60 -1.55
C GLU A 73 -49.76 2.88 -1.30
N SER A 74 -50.67 2.93 -2.27
CA SER A 74 -51.98 2.28 -2.19
C SER A 74 -51.86 0.76 -2.00
N TRP A 75 -50.83 0.15 -2.59
CA TRP A 75 -50.59 -1.29 -2.47
C TRP A 75 -49.98 -1.63 -1.10
N LEU A 76 -49.03 -0.83 -0.60
CA LEU A 76 -48.49 -1.02 0.75
C LEU A 76 -49.58 -0.91 1.82
N HIS A 77 -50.47 0.07 1.70
CA HIS A 77 -51.60 0.24 2.62
C HIS A 77 -52.59 -0.93 2.53
N SER A 78 -52.80 -1.50 1.34
CA SER A 78 -53.65 -2.69 1.17
C SER A 78 -53.07 -3.93 1.85
N VAL A 79 -51.75 -4.01 1.97
CA VAL A 79 -51.03 -5.09 2.70
C VAL A 79 -50.97 -4.81 4.22
N GLY A 80 -51.43 -3.64 4.67
CA GLY A 80 -51.44 -3.24 6.08
C GLY A 80 -50.14 -2.62 6.59
N ILE A 81 -49.23 -2.21 5.69
CA ILE A 81 -47.96 -1.58 6.04
C ILE A 81 -48.15 -0.06 6.06
N PHE A 82 -48.37 0.50 7.24
CA PHE A 82 -48.58 1.95 7.45
C PHE A 82 -47.33 2.69 7.93
N TYR A 83 -46.33 1.98 8.46
CA TYR A 83 -45.12 2.58 9.04
C TYR A 83 -43.88 2.10 8.27
N TYR A 84 -43.35 2.96 7.41
CA TYR A 84 -42.08 2.77 6.71
C TYR A 84 -41.33 4.10 6.62
N PRO A 85 -40.00 4.10 6.50
CA PRO A 85 -39.22 5.34 6.38
C PRO A 85 -39.60 6.12 5.12
N SER A 86 -39.29 7.42 5.07
CA SER A 86 -39.53 8.21 3.86
C SER A 86 -38.87 7.59 2.62
N ARG A 87 -39.58 7.55 1.49
CA ARG A 87 -39.04 7.06 0.20
C ARG A 87 -37.79 7.81 -0.26
N TYR A 88 -37.55 9.02 0.25
CA TYR A 88 -36.32 9.78 -0.01
C TYR A 88 -35.06 8.95 0.30
N TRP A 89 -35.12 8.07 1.31
CA TRP A 89 -34.00 7.20 1.66
C TRP A 89 -33.63 6.22 0.54
N ALA A 90 -34.55 5.85 -0.34
CA ALA A 90 -34.25 5.00 -1.48
C ALA A 90 -33.22 5.64 -2.44
N LEU A 91 -33.22 6.98 -2.54
CA LEU A 91 -32.24 7.74 -3.33
C LEU A 91 -31.03 8.16 -2.48
N ALA A 92 -31.27 8.54 -1.22
CA ALA A 92 -30.22 9.03 -0.34
C ALA A 92 -29.16 7.95 -0.07
N VAL A 93 -29.57 6.71 0.25
CA VAL A 93 -28.65 5.61 0.57
C VAL A 93 -27.62 5.35 -0.55
N PRO A 94 -28.02 5.07 -1.81
CA PRO A 94 -27.06 4.84 -2.88
C PRO A 94 -26.20 6.07 -3.19
N THR A 95 -26.76 7.27 -3.07
CA THR A 95 -26.01 8.52 -3.29
C THR A 95 -24.92 8.71 -2.24
N TYR A 96 -25.25 8.56 -0.95
CA TYR A 96 -24.27 8.64 0.13
C TYR A 96 -23.22 7.54 0.03
N ALA A 97 -23.61 6.30 -0.34
CA ALA A 97 -22.65 5.22 -0.56
C ALA A 97 -21.59 5.57 -1.62
N MET A 98 -22.02 6.15 -2.76
CA MET A 98 -21.09 6.59 -3.81
C MET A 98 -20.17 7.72 -3.33
N VAL A 99 -20.72 8.71 -2.63
CA VAL A 99 -19.92 9.80 -2.05
C VAL A 99 -18.91 9.26 -1.04
N THR A 100 -19.32 8.33 -0.18
CA THR A 100 -18.43 7.67 0.79
C THR A 100 -17.31 6.90 0.10
N VAL A 101 -17.57 6.19 -0.99
CA VAL A 101 -16.52 5.47 -1.74
C VAL A 101 -15.50 6.44 -2.33
N VAL A 102 -15.97 7.51 -2.98
CA VAL A 102 -15.07 8.55 -3.56
C VAL A 102 -14.24 9.21 -2.47
N LEU A 103 -14.88 9.56 -1.35
CA LEU A 103 -14.21 10.17 -0.20
C LEU A 103 -13.20 9.21 0.43
N ALA A 104 -13.55 7.93 0.61
CA ALA A 104 -12.64 6.91 1.13
C ALA A 104 -11.41 6.72 0.23
N LEU A 105 -11.58 6.72 -1.09
CA LEU A 105 -10.46 6.68 -2.04
C LEU A 105 -9.57 7.93 -1.93
N GLY A 106 -10.18 9.11 -1.82
CA GLY A 106 -9.45 10.37 -1.61
C GLY A 106 -8.64 10.36 -0.31
N PHE A 107 -9.24 9.92 0.80
CA PHE A 107 -8.55 9.74 2.07
C PHE A 107 -7.44 8.70 1.97
N TYR A 108 -7.69 7.56 1.34
CA TYR A 108 -6.69 6.53 1.14
C TYR A 108 -5.47 7.08 0.40
N ILE A 109 -5.68 7.78 -0.71
CA ILE A 109 -4.60 8.41 -1.48
C ILE A 109 -3.86 9.44 -0.60
N GLY A 110 -4.57 10.34 0.08
CA GLY A 110 -3.96 11.36 0.93
C GLY A 110 -3.13 10.78 2.08
N LEU A 111 -3.63 9.72 2.73
CA LEU A 111 -2.90 8.99 3.76
C LEU A 111 -1.65 8.34 3.18
N ASN A 112 -1.74 7.68 2.02
CA ASN A 112 -0.57 7.10 1.35
C ASN A 112 0.49 8.16 1.05
N PHE A 113 0.11 9.36 0.57
CA PHE A 113 1.05 10.45 0.36
C PHE A 113 1.68 10.97 1.65
N MET A 114 0.97 10.92 2.77
CA MET A 114 1.50 11.35 4.07
C MET A 114 2.44 10.31 4.70
N PHE A 115 2.19 9.02 4.48
CA PHE A 115 3.04 7.93 4.97
C PHE A 115 4.22 7.60 4.06
N THR A 116 4.17 7.99 2.78
CA THR A 116 5.25 7.74 1.82
C THR A 116 6.23 8.93 1.79
N PRO A 117 7.54 8.68 1.62
CA PRO A 117 8.51 9.74 1.33
C PRO A 117 8.09 10.59 0.11
N PRO A 118 8.51 11.86 0.04
CA PRO A 118 8.16 12.70 -1.11
C PRO A 118 8.65 12.05 -2.42
N PRO A 119 7.94 12.24 -3.54
CA PRO A 119 8.22 11.55 -4.80
C PRO A 119 9.60 11.89 -5.40
N THR A 120 10.23 12.97 -4.92
CA THR A 120 11.58 13.39 -5.30
C THR A 120 12.67 12.74 -4.45
N SER A 121 12.31 11.99 -3.39
CA SER A 121 13.30 11.36 -2.53
C SER A 121 13.83 10.06 -3.13
N LEU A 122 15.16 9.94 -3.13
CA LEU A 122 15.85 8.72 -3.56
C LEU A 122 15.68 7.56 -2.57
N ASN A 123 15.15 7.82 -1.36
CA ASN A 123 14.89 6.79 -0.35
C ASN A 123 13.79 5.80 -0.78
N SER A 124 12.96 6.17 -1.77
CA SER A 124 12.00 5.25 -2.39
C SER A 124 12.66 4.29 -3.39
N LEU A 125 13.89 4.59 -3.83
CA LEU A 125 14.66 3.80 -4.79
C LEU A 125 15.80 3.01 -4.12
N PHE A 126 16.41 3.57 -3.08
CA PHE A 126 17.56 2.98 -2.39
C PHE A 126 17.27 2.86 -0.89
N ASP A 127 17.58 1.70 -0.32
CA ASP A 127 17.48 1.41 1.11
C ASP A 127 18.87 1.10 1.72
N GLU A 128 18.90 0.66 2.98
CA GLU A 128 20.14 0.30 3.69
C GLU A 128 20.83 -0.94 3.10
N PHE A 129 20.09 -1.77 2.36
CA PHE A 129 20.60 -3.01 1.77
C PHE A 129 21.05 -2.83 0.32
N SER A 130 20.81 -1.67 -0.28
CA SER A 130 21.18 -1.43 -1.67
C SER A 130 22.70 -1.36 -1.86
N ARG A 131 23.23 -2.12 -2.83
CA ARG A 131 24.66 -2.33 -3.04
C ARG A 131 25.11 -1.68 -4.35
N GLU A 132 25.98 -0.69 -4.31
CA GLU A 132 26.57 -0.11 -5.52
C GLU A 132 27.67 -1.05 -6.10
N PRO A 133 27.84 -1.12 -7.43
CA PRO A 133 28.95 -1.85 -8.04
C PRO A 133 30.29 -1.34 -7.52
N ALA A 134 31.22 -2.25 -7.24
CA ALA A 134 32.54 -1.85 -6.80
C ALA A 134 33.23 -1.07 -7.93
N THR A 135 33.54 0.22 -7.70
CA THR A 135 34.37 0.99 -8.63
C THR A 135 35.73 0.30 -8.71
N SER A 136 35.98 -0.34 -9.84
CA SER A 136 37.22 -1.06 -10.14
C SER A 136 38.43 -0.21 -9.76
N LYS A 137 39.26 -0.73 -8.85
CA LYS A 137 40.61 -0.19 -8.63
C LYS A 137 41.44 -0.49 -9.88
N PRO A 138 42.35 0.41 -10.28
CA PRO A 138 43.14 0.22 -11.48
C PRO A 138 44.07 -1.00 -11.31
N SER A 139 43.94 -1.91 -12.27
CA SER A 139 44.93 -2.86 -12.77
C SER A 139 45.77 -3.62 -11.74
N MET A 140 45.31 -4.82 -11.37
CA MET A 140 46.24 -5.95 -11.30
C MET A 140 46.36 -6.47 -12.73
N GLU A 141 47.53 -6.26 -13.34
CA GLU A 141 47.80 -6.75 -14.69
C GLU A 141 48.04 -8.27 -14.62
N GLY A 142 47.00 -9.04 -14.96
CA GLY A 142 47.01 -10.50 -14.96
C GLY A 142 45.60 -11.05 -15.11
N ASP A 143 45.47 -12.22 -15.71
CA ASP A 143 44.20 -12.93 -16.01
C ASP A 143 43.44 -13.39 -14.74
N ASP A 144 44.00 -13.14 -13.56
CA ASP A 144 43.50 -13.54 -12.25
C ASP A 144 42.69 -12.42 -11.57
N GLN A 145 41.71 -11.82 -12.28
CA GLN A 145 40.82 -10.85 -11.64
C GLN A 145 39.82 -11.57 -10.71
N PRO A 146 39.73 -11.22 -9.42
CA PRO A 146 38.75 -11.81 -8.53
C PRO A 146 37.33 -11.54 -9.02
N ILE A 147 36.43 -12.52 -8.84
CA ILE A 147 35.00 -12.35 -9.13
C ILE A 147 34.48 -11.15 -8.32
N GLU A 148 33.85 -10.21 -9.02
CA GLU A 148 33.28 -9.02 -8.40
C GLU A 148 32.18 -9.40 -7.39
N PRO A 149 32.11 -8.72 -6.23
CA PRO A 149 31.01 -8.91 -5.30
C PRO A 149 29.66 -8.55 -5.93
N ILE A 150 28.60 -9.28 -5.54
CA ILE A 150 27.24 -8.97 -5.99
C ILE A 150 26.84 -7.53 -5.61
N SER A 151 26.30 -6.82 -6.59
CA SER A 151 25.81 -5.44 -6.48
C SER A 151 24.52 -5.25 -7.26
N ASP A 152 23.72 -4.26 -6.85
CA ASP A 152 22.52 -3.85 -7.58
C ASP A 152 22.89 -3.07 -8.83
N ILE A 153 22.04 -3.18 -9.84
CA ILE A 153 22.12 -2.40 -11.05
C ILE A 153 21.09 -1.26 -10.99
N GLY A 154 21.54 -0.02 -11.23
CA GLY A 154 20.67 1.14 -11.21
C GLY A 154 19.55 1.04 -12.26
N ILE A 155 18.36 1.54 -11.91
CA ILE A 155 17.20 1.53 -12.82
C ILE A 155 17.45 2.35 -14.09
N ASP A 156 18.30 3.37 -14.00
CA ASP A 156 18.80 4.15 -15.14
C ASP A 156 19.59 3.27 -16.12
N ARG A 157 20.44 2.39 -15.60
CA ARG A 157 21.26 1.48 -16.41
C ARG A 157 20.42 0.38 -17.03
N ILE A 158 19.50 -0.24 -16.27
CA ILE A 158 18.56 -1.22 -16.82
C ILE A 158 17.69 -0.58 -17.90
N ASN A 159 17.12 0.60 -17.64
CA ASN A 159 16.27 1.28 -18.62
C ASN A 159 17.04 1.59 -19.92
N HIS A 160 18.31 2.01 -19.81
CA HIS A 160 19.15 2.19 -20.97
C HIS A 160 19.36 0.87 -21.73
N LEU A 161 19.70 -0.22 -21.04
CA LEU A 161 19.95 -1.51 -21.69
C LEU A 161 18.69 -2.11 -22.32
N MET A 162 17.54 -2.02 -21.65
CA MET A 162 16.30 -2.60 -22.15
C MET A 162 15.65 -1.78 -23.28
N PHE A 163 15.76 -0.45 -23.24
CA PHE A 163 14.94 0.40 -24.12
C PHE A 163 15.72 1.22 -25.15
N LYS A 164 17.06 1.31 -25.09
CA LYS A 164 17.83 2.04 -26.12
C LYS A 164 18.30 1.21 -27.31
N ASP A 165 18.31 -0.12 -27.22
CA ASP A 165 18.74 -0.98 -28.33
C ASP A 165 17.62 -1.32 -29.32
N VAL A 166 16.45 -0.68 -29.19
CA VAL A 166 15.36 -0.76 -30.17
C VAL A 166 15.49 0.40 -31.16
N LYS A 167 16.38 0.27 -32.13
CA LYS A 167 16.36 1.07 -33.36
C LYS A 167 16.72 0.24 -34.57
#